data_AF-A0A933TWA4-F1
#
_entry.id   AF-A0A933TWA4-F1
#
_cell.length_a   1.000
_cell.length_b   1.000
_cell.length_c   1.000
_cell.angle_alpha   90.00
_cell.angle_beta   90.00
_cell.angle_gamma   90.00
#
_symmetry.space_group_name_H-M   'P 1'
#
loop_
_entity.id
_entity.type
_entity.pdbx_description
1 polymer ?
#
loop_
_entity_poly.entity_id
_entity_poly.type
_entity_poly.pdbx_seq_one_letter_code
_entity_poly.pdbx_strand_id
1 'polypeptide(L)'
;MCHTFKYLIAVTALVFTFGLAASSEEAYNIRPLVSKGNKSEVKQSNVAAVKIEMTGMGAMNTKSTNIINFTSEVLEADAKGATKEKITVTEAKMIQAMPQQPEQVMENDLKGKTVTLTNNEEDEVDVECADELSASAEALAKTLMKRESYDKSFPDKPVPVGYKFTVDGKEFGSMLELEEAEGKAEMVFEKVEDHNGKKSAAIAIKVDIKSTMQGVDVTLALSGYAWIALDNRQPNGMSMKGKMNGSTKETEEMPAMKMSGDIEIKQDVTIK
;
A
#
# COMPACT_ATOMS: atom_id res chain seq x y z
N MET A 1 52.70 -28.79 -54.70
CA MET A 1 52.85 -27.34 -54.94
C MET A 1 51.44 -26.76 -54.92
N CYS A 2 51.04 -25.98 -53.90
CA CYS A 2 51.13 -24.50 -53.83
C CYS A 2 50.47 -23.82 -55.06
N HIS A 3 49.54 -22.85 -55.02
CA HIS A 3 49.04 -21.84 -54.07
C HIS A 3 47.58 -21.47 -54.49
N THR A 4 46.58 -21.29 -53.60
CA THR A 4 46.08 -20.07 -52.91
C THR A 4 45.57 -18.88 -53.76
N PHE A 5 44.47 -18.27 -53.23
CA PHE A 5 43.95 -16.87 -53.38
C PHE A 5 42.89 -16.57 -54.47
N LYS A 6 41.79 -15.76 -54.29
CA LYS A 6 41.24 -14.84 -53.26
C LYS A 6 39.73 -14.57 -53.50
N TYR A 7 38.98 -14.39 -52.39
CA TYR A 7 37.77 -13.55 -52.10
C TYR A 7 36.66 -13.26 -53.15
N LEU A 8 35.37 -13.32 -52.74
CA LEU A 8 34.53 -12.17 -52.26
C LEU A 8 33.01 -12.29 -52.62
N ILE A 9 32.13 -12.42 -51.58
CA ILE A 9 30.78 -11.80 -51.32
C ILE A 9 29.68 -11.91 -52.43
N ALA A 10 28.38 -12.22 -52.22
CA ALA A 10 27.36 -11.95 -51.18
C ALA A 10 26.30 -13.07 -51.21
N VAL A 11 25.75 -13.61 -50.11
CA VAL A 11 24.72 -13.06 -49.20
C VAL A 11 23.51 -12.43 -49.90
N THR A 12 22.40 -13.17 -50.00
CA THR A 12 21.13 -12.73 -49.38
C THR A 12 20.18 -13.91 -49.19
N ALA A 13 19.97 -14.26 -47.93
CA ALA A 13 18.87 -15.09 -47.48
C ALA A 13 17.58 -14.25 -47.49
N LEU A 14 16.49 -14.83 -47.98
CA LEU A 14 15.16 -14.28 -47.75
C LEU A 14 14.21 -15.43 -47.45
N VAL A 15 14.41 -16.03 -46.28
CA VAL A 15 13.43 -16.91 -45.66
C VAL A 15 12.37 -15.99 -45.04
N PHE A 16 11.24 -15.85 -45.72
CA PHE A 16 9.98 -15.37 -45.15
C PHE A 16 9.49 -16.39 -44.11
N THR A 17 10.13 -16.43 -42.94
CA THR A 17 9.45 -16.85 -41.73
C THR A 17 8.69 -15.65 -41.24
N PHE A 18 7.40 -15.58 -41.60
CA PHE A 18 6.41 -14.87 -40.82
C PHE A 18 6.50 -15.38 -39.38
N GLY A 19 7.26 -14.66 -38.56
CA GLY A 19 7.13 -14.73 -37.13
C GLY A 19 5.73 -14.28 -36.79
N LEU A 20 4.80 -15.22 -36.73
CA LEU A 20 3.73 -15.18 -35.76
C LEU A 20 4.42 -15.14 -34.38
N ALA A 21 4.87 -13.96 -33.99
CA ALA A 21 4.99 -13.62 -32.58
C ALA A 21 3.54 -13.65 -32.08
N ALA A 22 3.06 -14.84 -31.73
CA ALA A 22 2.07 -14.97 -30.70
C ALA A 22 2.69 -14.25 -29.51
N SER A 23 2.25 -13.01 -29.28
CA SER A 23 2.55 -12.30 -28.05
C SER A 23 1.90 -13.15 -26.96
N SER A 24 2.63 -14.11 -26.42
CA SER A 24 2.29 -14.64 -25.11
C SER A 24 2.40 -13.44 -24.20
N GLU A 25 1.27 -12.81 -23.91
CA GLU A 25 1.15 -11.81 -22.87
C GLU A 25 1.80 -12.41 -21.63
N GLU A 26 2.96 -11.87 -21.25
CA GLU A 26 3.70 -12.37 -20.10
C GLU A 26 2.78 -12.20 -18.88
N ALA A 27 2.45 -13.32 -18.24
CA ALA A 27 1.59 -13.34 -17.07
C ALA A 27 2.46 -13.30 -15.81
N TYR A 28 2.12 -12.43 -14.88
CA TYR A 28 2.89 -12.16 -13.68
C TYR A 28 2.10 -12.59 -12.45
N ASN A 29 2.79 -13.20 -11.50
CA ASN A 29 2.22 -13.46 -10.19
C ASN A 29 2.44 -12.21 -9.32
N ILE A 30 1.37 -11.42 -9.14
CA ILE A 30 1.40 -10.14 -8.42
C ILE A 30 0.86 -10.22 -6.99
N ARG A 31 0.34 -11.40 -6.58
CA ARG A 31 -0.10 -11.61 -5.20
C ARG A 31 1.14 -11.72 -4.31
N PRO A 32 1.18 -10.99 -3.18
CA PRO A 32 2.33 -11.06 -2.31
C PRO A 32 2.66 -12.49 -1.86
N LEU A 33 3.95 -12.78 -1.71
CA LEU A 33 4.42 -14.08 -1.26
C LEU A 33 4.90 -14.02 0.17
N VAL A 34 4.30 -14.85 0.99
CA VAL A 34 4.67 -15.04 2.37
C VAL A 34 4.98 -16.51 2.60
N SER A 35 6.18 -16.80 3.08
CA SER A 35 6.61 -18.16 3.38
C SER A 35 7.33 -18.22 4.71
N LYS A 36 7.16 -19.35 5.41
CA LYS A 36 7.85 -19.62 6.67
C LYS A 36 9.36 -19.45 6.53
N GLY A 37 9.95 -18.72 7.47
CA GLY A 37 11.38 -18.40 7.50
C GLY A 37 11.76 -17.17 6.66
N ASN A 38 10.82 -16.54 5.95
CA ASN A 38 11.07 -15.25 5.31
C ASN A 38 11.47 -14.22 6.36
N LYS A 39 12.56 -13.53 6.08
CA LYS A 39 13.04 -12.41 6.90
C LYS A 39 13.08 -11.17 6.05
N SER A 40 12.64 -10.06 6.62
CA SER A 40 12.65 -8.78 5.93
C SER A 40 13.10 -7.67 6.87
N GLU A 41 13.89 -6.74 6.36
CA GLU A 41 14.05 -5.42 6.98
C GLU A 41 13.15 -4.45 6.22
N VAL A 42 12.12 -3.93 6.91
CA VAL A 42 11.15 -3.01 6.35
C VAL A 42 11.42 -1.60 6.87
N LYS A 43 11.67 -0.67 5.97
CA LYS A 43 11.67 0.76 6.27
C LYS A 43 10.49 1.42 5.59
N GLN A 44 9.60 2.00 6.39
CA GLN A 44 8.38 2.60 5.89
C GLN A 44 8.24 4.04 6.35
N SER A 45 7.91 4.91 5.38
CA SER A 45 7.44 6.26 5.63
C SER A 45 6.10 6.46 4.94
N ASN A 46 5.06 6.72 5.73
CA ASN A 46 3.74 7.11 5.23
C ASN A 46 3.54 8.60 5.47
N VAL A 47 3.40 9.35 4.40
CA VAL A 47 3.05 10.77 4.44
C VAL A 47 1.61 10.90 4.00
N ALA A 48 0.76 11.45 4.87
CA ALA A 48 -0.57 11.88 4.51
C ALA A 48 -0.64 13.41 4.65
N ALA A 49 -0.94 14.08 3.55
CA ALA A 49 -1.19 15.52 3.53
C ALA A 49 -2.68 15.74 3.24
N VAL A 50 -3.34 16.48 4.12
CA VAL A 50 -4.77 16.76 4.04
C VAL A 50 -4.95 18.27 4.11
N LYS A 51 -5.50 18.83 3.03
CA LYS A 51 -5.85 20.24 2.96
C LYS A 51 -7.36 20.34 2.85
N ILE A 52 -8.02 20.81 3.91
CA ILE A 52 -9.48 20.88 4.00
C ILE A 52 -9.90 22.33 4.24
N GLU A 53 -10.90 22.79 3.50
CA GLU A 53 -11.64 24.01 3.77
C GLU A 53 -12.97 23.67 4.42
N MET A 54 -13.23 24.27 5.59
CA MET A 54 -14.50 24.14 6.29
C MET A 54 -15.22 25.48 6.37
N THR A 55 -16.51 25.48 6.05
CA THR A 55 -17.35 26.68 6.14
C THR A 55 -17.40 27.15 7.59
N GLY A 56 -17.01 28.41 7.85
CA GLY A 56 -17.02 29.01 9.19
C GLY A 56 -15.78 28.75 10.05
N MET A 57 -14.90 27.81 9.68
CA MET A 57 -13.68 27.46 10.43
C MET A 57 -12.38 27.77 9.67
N GLY A 58 -12.47 28.12 8.38
CA GLY A 58 -11.32 28.45 7.55
C GLY A 58 -10.61 27.22 6.98
N ALA A 59 -9.42 27.43 6.41
CA ALA A 59 -8.62 26.36 5.82
C ALA A 59 -7.74 25.69 6.90
N MET A 60 -7.84 24.37 7.01
CA MET A 60 -6.94 23.52 7.77
C MET A 60 -6.01 22.77 6.82
N ASN A 61 -4.70 22.91 7.02
CA ASN A 61 -3.70 22.16 6.28
C ASN A 61 -2.91 21.30 7.26
N THR A 62 -3.18 20.01 7.30
CA THR A 62 -2.46 19.07 8.16
C THR A 62 -1.54 18.20 7.31
N LYS A 63 -0.37 17.89 7.87
CA LYS A 63 0.52 16.89 7.32
C LYS A 63 0.91 15.96 8.44
N SER A 64 0.66 14.67 8.26
CA SER A 64 1.16 13.62 9.14
C SER A 64 2.22 12.81 8.40
N THR A 65 3.25 12.41 9.13
CA THR A 65 4.27 11.49 8.64
C THR A 65 4.48 10.42 9.68
N ASN A 66 4.07 9.19 9.35
CA ASN A 66 4.26 8.01 10.17
C ASN A 66 5.51 7.28 9.67
N ILE A 67 6.49 7.10 10.56
CA ILE A 67 7.73 6.37 10.27
C ILE A 67 7.73 5.11 11.11
N ILE A 68 7.82 3.96 10.45
CA ILE A 68 7.85 2.66 11.09
C ILE A 68 8.95 1.83 10.43
N ASN A 69 9.97 1.47 11.20
CA ASN A 69 11.07 0.62 10.77
C ASN A 69 11.11 -0.62 11.64
N PHE A 70 11.16 -1.80 11.03
CA PHE A 70 11.18 -3.06 11.76
C PHE A 70 11.86 -4.15 10.96
N THR A 71 12.29 -5.18 11.67
CA THR A 71 12.63 -6.46 11.07
C THR A 71 11.52 -7.45 11.35
N SER A 72 11.16 -8.26 10.37
CA SER A 72 10.18 -9.33 10.55
C SER A 72 10.73 -10.69 10.20
N GLU A 73 10.19 -11.72 10.86
CA GLU A 73 10.43 -13.13 10.58
C GLU A 73 9.10 -13.88 10.60
N VAL A 74 8.72 -14.45 9.47
CA VAL A 74 7.52 -15.27 9.33
C VAL A 74 7.77 -16.62 10.01
N LEU A 75 7.09 -16.87 11.12
CA LEU A 75 7.22 -18.12 11.86
C LEU A 75 6.30 -19.21 11.30
N GLU A 76 5.12 -18.83 10.85
CA GLU A 76 4.11 -19.69 10.24
C GLU A 76 3.38 -18.93 9.12
N ALA A 77 3.06 -19.63 8.04
CA ALA A 77 2.32 -19.10 6.90
C ALA A 77 1.45 -20.20 6.29
N ASP A 78 0.33 -19.79 5.71
CA ASP A 78 -0.60 -20.64 4.96
C ASP A 78 -0.79 -20.12 3.52
N ALA A 79 -1.84 -20.57 2.83
CA ALA A 79 -2.16 -20.09 1.49
C ALA A 79 -2.70 -18.65 1.45
N LYS A 80 -3.00 -18.06 2.61
CA LYS A 80 -3.56 -16.72 2.77
C LYS A 80 -2.50 -15.68 3.14
N GLY A 81 -1.43 -16.06 3.84
CA GLY A 81 -0.33 -15.17 4.24
C GLY A 81 0.41 -15.70 5.47
N ALA A 82 1.09 -14.83 6.22
CA ALA A 82 1.61 -15.14 7.54
C ALA A 82 0.45 -15.37 8.52
N THR A 83 0.49 -16.50 9.20
CA THR A 83 -0.40 -16.80 10.34
C THR A 83 0.28 -16.51 11.66
N LYS A 84 1.62 -16.45 11.67
CA LYS A 84 2.43 -16.06 12.82
C LYS A 84 3.69 -15.34 12.38
N GLU A 85 3.93 -14.15 12.92
CA GLU A 85 5.08 -13.32 12.58
C GLU A 85 5.75 -12.77 13.83
N LYS A 86 7.08 -12.80 13.87
CA LYS A 86 7.87 -12.13 14.89
C LYS A 86 8.38 -10.81 14.33
N ILE A 87 8.06 -9.72 15.00
CA ILE A 87 8.44 -8.37 14.59
C ILE A 87 9.29 -7.72 15.67
N THR A 88 10.43 -7.15 15.27
CA THR A 88 11.25 -6.28 16.12
C THR A 88 11.22 -4.88 15.55
N VAL A 89 10.63 -3.95 16.29
CA VAL A 89 10.47 -2.55 15.84
C VAL A 89 11.69 -1.75 16.27
N THR A 90 12.33 -1.07 15.32
CA THR A 90 13.53 -0.27 15.54
C THR A 90 13.23 1.23 15.59
N GLU A 91 12.17 1.65 14.90
CA GLU A 91 11.67 3.03 14.93
C GLU A 91 10.15 3.02 14.74
N ALA A 92 9.44 3.79 15.56
CA ALA A 92 8.01 4.02 15.42
C ALA A 92 7.69 5.41 15.96
N LYS A 93 7.35 6.33 15.06
CA LYS A 93 6.99 7.71 15.43
C LYS A 93 6.03 8.32 14.43
N MET A 94 5.25 9.28 14.92
CA MET A 94 4.36 10.12 14.14
C MET A 94 4.83 11.57 14.25
N ILE A 95 4.96 12.23 13.12
CA ILE A 95 5.26 13.65 13.02
C ILE A 95 4.00 14.33 12.50
N GLN A 96 3.45 15.28 13.25
CA GLN A 96 2.29 16.07 12.84
C GLN A 96 2.68 17.53 12.69
N ALA A 97 2.31 18.12 11.57
CA ALA A 97 2.43 19.55 11.31
C ALA A 97 1.05 20.13 10.99
N MET A 98 0.69 21.19 11.71
CA MET A 98 -0.53 21.98 11.50
C MET A 98 -0.18 23.46 11.31
N PRO A 99 -1.05 24.28 10.69
CA PRO A 99 -0.78 25.69 10.52
C PRO A 99 -0.71 26.36 11.89
N GLN A 100 0.32 27.20 12.10
CA GLN A 100 0.52 27.97 13.33
C GLN A 100 0.83 27.17 14.60
N GLN A 101 1.04 25.85 14.51
CA GLN A 101 1.54 25.04 15.62
C GLN A 101 2.96 24.56 15.34
N PRO A 102 3.82 24.47 16.37
CA PRO A 102 5.10 23.79 16.21
C PRO A 102 4.86 22.33 15.81
N GLU A 103 5.79 21.79 15.02
CA GLU A 103 5.78 20.37 14.67
C GLU A 103 5.76 19.51 15.93
N GLN A 104 4.82 18.58 16.00
CA GLN A 104 4.72 17.64 17.10
C GLN A 104 5.29 16.29 16.68
N VAL A 105 6.24 15.79 17.47
CA VAL A 105 6.81 14.46 17.29
C VAL A 105 6.32 13.58 18.43
N MET A 106 5.57 12.54 18.09
CA MET A 106 5.07 11.55 19.02
C MET A 106 5.79 10.23 18.76
N GLU A 107 6.65 9.82 19.68
CA GLU A 107 7.25 8.48 19.66
C GLU A 107 6.21 7.45 20.14
N ASN A 108 6.26 6.25 19.58
CA ASN A 108 5.39 5.14 19.99
C ASN A 108 6.18 4.14 20.84
N ASP A 109 5.55 3.65 21.91
CA ASP A 109 6.16 2.73 22.88
C ASP A 109 6.58 1.38 22.29
N LEU A 110 6.09 1.04 21.10
CA LEU A 110 6.49 -0.14 20.37
C LEU A 110 7.97 -0.08 19.92
N LYS A 111 8.59 1.10 19.86
CA LYS A 111 10.00 1.27 19.49
C LYS A 111 10.92 0.48 20.42
N GLY A 112 11.78 -0.34 19.83
CA GLY A 112 12.73 -1.21 20.53
C GLY A 112 12.10 -2.48 21.10
N LYS A 113 10.79 -2.68 20.93
CA LYS A 113 10.09 -3.90 21.37
C LYS A 113 10.12 -4.97 20.30
N THR A 114 10.05 -6.21 20.77
CA THR A 114 9.83 -7.39 19.93
C THR A 114 8.50 -8.00 20.31
N VAL A 115 7.64 -8.17 19.32
CA VAL A 115 6.30 -8.75 19.47
C VAL A 115 6.17 -9.98 18.58
N THR A 116 5.37 -10.94 19.02
CA THR A 116 4.91 -12.03 18.17
C THR A 116 3.43 -11.81 17.90
N LEU A 117 3.06 -11.77 16.62
CA LEU A 117 1.71 -11.53 16.16
C LEU A 117 1.16 -12.83 15.59
N THR A 118 -0.06 -13.19 15.99
CA THR A 118 -0.73 -14.42 15.53
C THR A 118 -2.12 -14.09 15.01
N ASN A 119 -2.44 -14.51 13.78
CA ASN A 119 -3.82 -14.47 13.26
C ASN A 119 -4.57 -15.67 13.84
N ASN A 120 -5.64 -15.41 14.59
CA ASN A 120 -6.47 -16.45 15.17
C ASN A 120 -7.60 -16.89 14.21
N GLU A 121 -8.42 -17.85 14.63
CA GLU A 121 -9.50 -18.43 13.81
C GLU A 121 -10.64 -17.44 13.50
N GLU A 122 -10.70 -16.31 14.21
CA GLU A 122 -11.69 -15.24 14.03
C GLU A 122 -11.18 -14.10 13.12
N ASP A 123 -10.05 -14.30 12.43
CA ASP A 123 -9.33 -13.26 11.66
C ASP A 123 -8.93 -12.04 12.55
N GLU A 124 -8.80 -12.24 13.86
CA GLU A 124 -8.22 -11.25 14.79
C GLU A 124 -6.72 -11.49 15.00
N VAL A 125 -6.00 -10.43 15.40
CA VAL A 125 -4.56 -10.48 15.64
C VAL A 125 -4.30 -10.44 17.13
N ASP A 126 -3.75 -11.53 17.66
CA ASP A 126 -3.22 -11.62 19.01
C ASP A 126 -1.78 -11.08 19.06
N VAL A 127 -1.46 -10.32 20.11
CA VAL A 127 -0.15 -9.69 20.31
C VAL A 127 0.51 -10.26 21.56
N GLU A 128 1.60 -10.99 21.39
CA GLU A 128 2.45 -11.48 22.48
C GLU A 128 3.69 -10.61 22.60
N CYS A 129 3.93 -10.06 23.79
CA CYS A 129 5.11 -9.25 24.12
C CYS A 129 5.60 -9.61 25.53
N ALA A 130 6.90 -9.44 25.79
CA ALA A 130 7.47 -9.68 27.12
C ALA A 130 7.00 -8.64 28.16
N ASP A 131 6.76 -7.40 27.70
CA ASP A 131 6.27 -6.30 28.51
C ASP A 131 4.83 -5.96 28.11
N GLU A 132 4.05 -5.41 29.04
CA GLU A 132 2.73 -4.85 28.77
C GLU A 132 2.85 -3.68 27.76
N LEU A 133 1.99 -3.69 26.75
CA LEU A 133 1.94 -2.64 25.72
C LEU A 133 0.83 -1.65 26.04
N SER A 134 1.05 -0.38 25.73
CA SER A 134 -0.03 0.60 25.72
C SER A 134 -1.03 0.25 24.60
N ALA A 135 -2.30 0.64 24.75
CA ALA A 135 -3.34 0.37 23.75
C ALA A 135 -2.96 0.90 22.34
N SER A 136 -2.26 2.03 22.28
CA SER A 136 -1.73 2.59 21.03
C SER A 136 -0.62 1.73 20.41
N ALA A 137 0.31 1.21 21.23
CA ALA A 137 1.37 0.32 20.76
C ALA A 137 0.82 -1.04 20.31
N GLU A 138 -0.17 -1.57 21.03
CA GLU A 138 -0.86 -2.81 20.64
C GLU A 138 -1.64 -2.63 19.34
N ALA A 139 -2.40 -1.54 19.20
CA ALA A 139 -3.10 -1.21 17.96
C ALA A 139 -2.12 -1.10 16.79
N LEU A 140 -1.00 -0.37 16.96
CA LEU A 140 0.04 -0.27 15.95
C LEU A 140 0.61 -1.65 15.60
N ALA A 141 0.95 -2.48 16.58
CA ALA A 141 1.46 -3.83 16.37
C ALA A 141 0.48 -4.68 15.55
N LYS A 142 -0.82 -4.66 15.87
CA LYS A 142 -1.87 -5.35 15.10
C LYS A 142 -1.92 -4.87 13.65
N THR A 143 -1.76 -3.57 13.40
CA THR A 143 -1.70 -3.06 12.01
C THR A 143 -0.47 -3.54 11.24
N LEU A 144 0.62 -3.96 11.90
CA LEU A 144 1.82 -4.49 11.23
C LEU A 144 1.56 -5.86 10.59
N MET A 145 0.83 -6.75 11.29
CA MET A 145 0.45 -8.05 10.75
C MET A 145 -0.66 -7.93 9.70
N LYS A 146 -1.62 -7.02 9.91
CA LYS A 146 -2.70 -6.78 8.94
C LYS A 146 -2.23 -6.17 7.62
N ARG A 147 -0.95 -5.85 7.44
CA ARG A 147 -0.39 -5.43 6.13
C ARG A 147 -0.52 -6.49 5.05
N GLU A 148 -0.75 -7.74 5.45
CA GLU A 148 -0.98 -8.85 4.53
C GLU A 148 -2.49 -9.08 4.25
N SER A 149 -3.42 -8.30 4.83
CA SER A 149 -4.85 -8.33 4.42
C SER A 149 -5.04 -7.90 2.96
N TYR A 150 -4.07 -7.16 2.41
CA TYR A 150 -3.94 -6.86 0.99
C TYR A 150 -3.81 -8.13 0.12
N ASP A 151 -3.44 -9.28 0.68
CA ASP A 151 -3.25 -10.51 -0.10
C ASP A 151 -4.55 -11.05 -0.69
N LYS A 152 -5.69 -10.86 -0.02
CA LYS A 152 -7.02 -11.23 -0.55
C LYS A 152 -7.49 -10.27 -1.65
N SER A 153 -6.86 -9.11 -1.77
CA SER A 153 -7.18 -8.08 -2.75
C SER A 153 -6.51 -8.32 -4.11
N PHE A 154 -5.47 -9.18 -4.18
CA PHE A 154 -4.79 -9.50 -5.43
C PHE A 154 -5.22 -10.85 -6.02
N PRO A 155 -5.19 -11.03 -7.35
CA PRO A 155 -5.54 -12.30 -7.99
C PRO A 155 -4.63 -13.46 -7.58
N ASP A 156 -5.23 -14.61 -7.27
CA ASP A 156 -4.50 -15.85 -6.89
C ASP A 156 -3.70 -16.48 -8.04
N LYS A 157 -4.01 -16.10 -9.28
CA LYS A 157 -3.41 -16.67 -10.49
C LYS A 157 -2.53 -15.63 -11.17
N PRO A 158 -1.52 -16.05 -11.95
CA PRO A 158 -0.78 -15.13 -12.79
C PRO A 158 -1.69 -14.36 -13.74
N VAL A 159 -1.47 -13.06 -13.87
CA VAL A 159 -2.27 -12.14 -14.68
C VAL A 159 -1.41 -11.35 -15.65
N PRO A 160 -1.90 -11.06 -16.86
CA PRO A 160 -1.17 -10.23 -17.81
C PRO A 160 -1.25 -8.74 -17.43
N VAL A 161 -0.35 -7.95 -18.00
CA VAL A 161 -0.49 -6.48 -18.02
C VAL A 161 -1.81 -6.11 -18.69
N GLY A 162 -2.51 -5.13 -18.13
CA GLY A 162 -3.87 -4.71 -18.51
C GLY A 162 -4.99 -5.41 -17.75
N TYR A 163 -4.69 -6.44 -16.95
CA TYR A 163 -5.69 -7.15 -16.15
C TYR A 163 -6.37 -6.22 -15.14
N LYS A 164 -7.70 -6.29 -15.08
CA LYS A 164 -8.55 -5.46 -14.23
C LYS A 164 -9.22 -6.29 -13.15
N PHE A 165 -9.27 -5.76 -11.94
CA PHE A 165 -9.91 -6.40 -10.79
C PHE A 165 -10.45 -5.34 -9.83
N THR A 166 -11.33 -5.77 -8.94
CA THR A 166 -11.96 -4.88 -7.95
C THR A 166 -11.84 -5.50 -6.57
N VAL A 167 -11.61 -4.65 -5.58
CA VAL A 167 -11.46 -5.06 -4.19
C VAL A 167 -12.37 -4.20 -3.31
N ASP A 168 -12.66 -4.67 -2.09
CA ASP A 168 -13.44 -3.91 -1.12
C ASP A 168 -12.68 -2.61 -0.75
N GLY A 169 -13.37 -1.47 -0.81
CA GLY A 169 -12.79 -0.17 -0.49
C GLY A 169 -12.52 0.04 1.00
N LYS A 170 -13.06 -0.81 1.89
CA LYS A 170 -12.92 -0.69 3.36
C LYS A 170 -11.49 -0.52 3.83
N GLU A 171 -10.54 -1.26 3.26
CA GLU A 171 -9.12 -1.20 3.63
C GLU A 171 -8.53 0.22 3.47
N PHE A 172 -8.95 0.94 2.43
CA PHE A 172 -8.53 2.33 2.21
C PHE A 172 -9.22 3.32 3.15
N GLY A 173 -10.44 3.01 3.60
CA GLY A 173 -11.13 3.78 4.64
C GLY A 173 -10.38 3.72 5.97
N SER A 174 -9.90 2.53 6.36
CA SER A 174 -9.10 2.35 7.58
C SER A 174 -7.77 3.11 7.55
N MET A 175 -7.12 3.25 6.38
CA MET A 175 -5.89 4.05 6.23
C MET A 175 -6.08 5.53 6.57
N LEU A 176 -7.31 6.04 6.47
CA LEU A 176 -7.68 7.42 6.73
C LEU A 176 -8.54 7.58 7.99
N GLU A 177 -8.62 6.54 8.83
CA GLU A 177 -9.42 6.53 10.06
C GLU A 177 -10.90 6.85 9.80
N LEU A 178 -11.43 6.44 8.65
CA LEU A 178 -12.83 6.62 8.30
C LEU A 178 -13.67 5.45 8.82
N GLU A 179 -14.66 5.75 9.66
CA GLU A 179 -15.59 4.77 10.22
C GLU A 179 -16.68 4.40 9.20
N GLU A 180 -17.12 3.13 9.22
CA GLU A 180 -18.21 2.62 8.37
C GLU A 180 -18.01 2.86 6.87
N ALA A 181 -16.75 2.82 6.41
CA ALA A 181 -16.42 3.04 5.00
C ALA A 181 -17.10 2.01 4.08
N GLU A 182 -17.84 2.51 3.10
CA GLU A 182 -18.43 1.73 2.02
C GLU A 182 -17.84 2.20 0.69
N GLY A 183 -17.33 1.27 -0.11
CA GLY A 183 -16.77 1.61 -1.41
C GLY A 183 -16.13 0.44 -2.11
N LYS A 184 -15.62 0.71 -3.30
CA LYS A 184 -14.81 -0.25 -4.06
C LYS A 184 -13.54 0.44 -4.53
N ALA A 185 -12.48 -0.34 -4.61
CA ALA A 185 -11.27 0.06 -5.30
C ALA A 185 -11.17 -0.71 -6.62
N GLU A 186 -11.12 0.04 -7.72
CA GLU A 186 -10.85 -0.48 -9.05
C GLU A 186 -9.34 -0.50 -9.28
N MET A 187 -8.81 -1.66 -9.67
CA MET A 187 -7.37 -1.88 -9.84
C MET A 187 -7.06 -2.38 -11.25
N VAL A 188 -5.96 -1.89 -11.81
CA VAL A 188 -5.44 -2.32 -13.11
C VAL A 188 -3.94 -2.56 -13.01
N PHE A 189 -3.48 -3.74 -13.39
CA PHE A 189 -2.04 -3.98 -13.56
C PHE A 189 -1.57 -3.27 -14.83
N GLU A 190 -1.02 -2.06 -14.70
CA GLU A 190 -0.83 -1.16 -15.85
C GLU A 190 0.45 -1.45 -16.62
N LYS A 191 1.56 -1.69 -15.90
CA LYS A 191 2.89 -1.90 -16.49
C LYS A 191 3.86 -2.49 -15.48
N VAL A 192 5.01 -2.93 -15.97
CA VAL A 192 6.17 -3.26 -15.16
C VAL A 192 7.19 -2.14 -15.27
N GLU A 193 7.69 -1.64 -14.14
CA GLU A 193 8.69 -0.58 -14.09
C GLU A 193 9.64 -0.75 -12.90
N ASP A 194 10.76 -0.03 -12.91
CA ASP A 194 11.65 0.00 -11.77
C ASP A 194 11.13 1.01 -10.73
N HIS A 195 10.91 0.53 -9.50
CA HIS A 195 10.51 1.35 -8.35
C HIS A 195 11.32 0.95 -7.11
N ASN A 196 11.90 1.92 -6.40
CA ASN A 196 12.75 1.69 -5.22
C ASN A 196 13.85 0.62 -5.44
N GLY A 197 14.44 0.60 -6.64
CA GLY A 197 15.53 -0.32 -7.00
C GLY A 197 15.07 -1.77 -7.27
N LYS A 198 13.77 -2.01 -7.41
CA LYS A 198 13.19 -3.31 -7.75
C LYS A 198 12.36 -3.21 -9.03
N LYS A 199 12.37 -4.27 -9.83
CA LYS A 199 11.43 -4.44 -10.94
C LYS A 199 10.05 -4.75 -10.34
N SER A 200 9.09 -3.85 -10.50
CA SER A 200 7.79 -3.90 -9.84
C SER A 200 6.63 -3.91 -10.83
N ALA A 201 5.53 -4.57 -10.45
CA ALA A 201 4.22 -4.35 -11.06
C ALA A 201 3.64 -3.03 -10.55
N ALA A 202 3.36 -2.09 -11.45
CA ALA A 202 2.63 -0.87 -11.15
C ALA A 202 1.12 -1.14 -11.30
N ILE A 203 0.42 -1.05 -10.18
CA ILE A 203 -1.03 -1.26 -10.09
C ILE A 203 -1.69 0.10 -9.99
N ALA A 204 -2.38 0.53 -11.04
CA ALA A 204 -3.21 1.73 -10.99
C ALA A 204 -4.42 1.45 -10.10
N ILE A 205 -4.68 2.32 -9.13
CA ILE A 205 -5.76 2.21 -8.16
C ILE A 205 -6.67 3.42 -8.31
N LYS A 206 -7.97 3.18 -8.34
CA LYS A 206 -8.99 4.20 -8.18
C LYS A 206 -9.95 3.78 -7.08
N VAL A 207 -10.16 4.64 -6.10
CA VAL A 207 -10.97 4.37 -4.91
C VAL A 207 -12.04 5.43 -4.81
N ASP A 208 -13.29 4.99 -4.69
CA ASP A 208 -14.44 5.84 -4.40
C ASP A 208 -15.13 5.29 -3.15
N ILE A 209 -15.03 6.02 -2.03
CA ILE A 209 -15.55 5.63 -0.71
C ILE A 209 -16.55 6.66 -0.21
N LYS A 210 -17.57 6.16 0.47
CA LYS A 210 -18.49 6.92 1.30
C LYS A 210 -18.32 6.48 2.75
N SER A 211 -18.30 7.43 3.67
CA SER A 211 -18.15 7.17 5.10
C SER A 211 -18.91 8.22 5.88
N THR A 212 -19.02 7.99 7.19
CA THR A 212 -19.40 9.04 8.13
C THR A 212 -18.19 9.38 8.99
N MET A 213 -17.90 10.67 9.15
CA MET A 213 -16.84 11.15 10.05
C MET A 213 -17.45 12.18 10.99
N GLN A 214 -17.53 11.86 12.29
CA GLN A 214 -18.11 12.75 13.31
C GLN A 214 -19.51 13.29 12.94
N GLY A 215 -20.35 12.44 12.34
CA GLY A 215 -21.71 12.82 11.88
C GLY A 215 -21.76 13.61 10.58
N VAL A 216 -20.64 13.78 9.88
CA VAL A 216 -20.56 14.35 8.54
C VAL A 216 -20.51 13.23 7.51
N ASP A 217 -21.42 13.22 6.55
CA ASP A 217 -21.33 12.33 5.39
C ASP A 217 -20.13 12.76 4.55
N VAL A 218 -19.17 11.87 4.35
CA VAL A 218 -17.94 12.11 3.61
C VAL A 218 -17.89 11.23 2.37
N THR A 219 -17.49 11.82 1.25
CA THR A 219 -17.11 11.16 0.02
C THR A 219 -15.62 11.37 -0.21
N LEU A 220 -14.92 10.28 -0.47
CA LEU A 220 -13.51 10.24 -0.75
C LEU A 220 -13.30 9.63 -2.13
N ALA A 221 -12.64 10.37 -3.00
CA ALA A 221 -12.24 9.89 -4.33
C ALA A 221 -10.72 10.01 -4.44
N LEU A 222 -10.02 8.88 -4.48
CA LEU A 222 -8.56 8.81 -4.60
C LEU A 222 -8.16 8.04 -5.86
N SER A 223 -7.02 8.41 -6.43
CA SER A 223 -6.42 7.69 -7.55
C SER A 223 -4.91 7.73 -7.48
N GLY A 224 -4.26 6.69 -8.00
CA GLY A 224 -2.81 6.64 -8.04
C GLY A 224 -2.30 5.23 -8.30
N TYR A 225 -1.20 4.88 -7.64
CA TYR A 225 -0.49 3.63 -7.88
C TYR A 225 -0.10 2.94 -6.57
N ALA A 226 -0.11 1.62 -6.58
CA ALA A 226 0.69 0.79 -5.69
C ALA A 226 1.73 0.01 -6.50
N TRP A 227 2.87 -0.28 -5.89
CA TRP A 227 3.95 -1.03 -6.51
C TRP A 227 4.22 -2.32 -5.73
N ILE A 228 4.25 -3.43 -6.44
CA ILE A 228 4.60 -4.75 -5.91
C ILE A 228 5.88 -5.24 -6.59
N ALA A 229 6.96 -5.43 -5.83
CA ALA A 229 8.21 -5.96 -6.35
C ALA A 229 8.01 -7.40 -6.87
N LEU A 230 8.38 -7.68 -8.11
CA LEU A 230 8.07 -8.96 -8.77
C LEU A 230 8.98 -10.12 -8.32
N ASP A 231 10.19 -9.82 -7.84
CA ASP A 231 11.17 -10.82 -7.43
C ASP A 231 10.77 -11.50 -6.12
N ASN A 232 10.40 -10.70 -5.11
CA ASN A 232 10.01 -11.18 -3.79
C ASN A 232 8.50 -11.10 -3.55
N ARG A 233 7.73 -10.52 -4.47
CA ARG A 233 6.27 -10.34 -4.37
C ARG A 233 5.92 -9.63 -3.07
N GLN A 234 6.48 -8.45 -2.86
CA GLN A 234 6.23 -7.64 -1.67
C GLN A 234 5.87 -6.20 -2.07
N PRO A 235 4.93 -5.54 -1.36
CA PRO A 235 4.63 -4.13 -1.58
C PRO A 235 5.86 -3.26 -1.32
N ASN A 236 6.25 -2.44 -2.30
CA ASN A 236 7.41 -1.56 -2.18
C ASN A 236 7.11 -0.06 -2.40
N GLY A 237 5.84 0.30 -2.48
CA GLY A 237 5.40 1.68 -2.42
C GLY A 237 3.91 1.86 -2.73
N MET A 238 3.39 3.05 -2.44
CA MET A 238 2.07 3.52 -2.86
C MET A 238 2.07 5.05 -2.96
N SER A 239 1.39 5.59 -3.97
CA SER A 239 1.14 7.02 -4.10
C SER A 239 -0.27 7.24 -4.62
N MET A 240 -1.10 7.90 -3.83
CA MET A 240 -2.48 8.21 -4.16
C MET A 240 -2.76 9.68 -3.90
N LYS A 241 -3.62 10.27 -4.71
CA LYS A 241 -4.10 11.64 -4.55
C LYS A 241 -5.55 11.74 -4.94
N GLY A 242 -6.25 12.71 -4.38
CA GLY A 242 -7.60 12.99 -4.78
C GLY A 242 -8.29 13.96 -3.85
N LYS A 243 -9.61 13.83 -3.74
CA LYS A 243 -10.46 14.78 -3.05
C LYS A 243 -11.31 14.12 -2.00
N MET A 244 -11.52 14.86 -0.93
CA MET A 244 -12.51 14.57 0.10
C MET A 244 -13.54 15.68 0.09
N ASN A 245 -14.82 15.31 0.10
CA ASN A 245 -15.92 16.26 0.28
C ASN A 245 -16.84 15.72 1.37
N GLY A 246 -17.31 16.59 2.24
CA GLY A 246 -18.31 16.23 3.23
C GLY A 246 -19.33 17.32 3.44
N SER A 247 -20.53 16.92 3.85
CA SER A 247 -21.59 17.86 4.18
C SER A 247 -22.50 17.32 5.27
N THR A 248 -22.93 18.20 6.18
CA THR A 248 -24.05 17.91 7.08
C THR A 248 -25.35 18.46 6.51
N LYS A 249 -26.48 17.87 6.91
CA LYS A 249 -27.80 18.48 6.69
C LYS A 249 -27.97 19.65 7.65
N GLU A 250 -28.59 20.72 7.16
CA GLU A 250 -29.02 21.84 8.00
C GLU A 250 -30.10 21.36 8.98
N THR A 251 -29.95 21.70 10.26
CA THR A 251 -30.99 21.50 11.27
C THR A 251 -31.36 22.85 11.89
N GLU A 252 -32.51 22.94 12.57
CA GLU A 252 -32.92 24.17 13.27
C GLU A 252 -31.90 24.62 14.33
N GLU A 253 -31.08 23.69 14.84
CA GLU A 253 -30.11 23.93 15.91
C GLU A 253 -28.66 24.12 15.41
N MET A 254 -28.33 23.67 14.19
CA MET A 254 -26.97 23.76 13.64
C MET A 254 -26.96 24.10 12.14
N PRO A 255 -26.16 25.11 11.73
CA PRO A 255 -26.02 25.44 10.31
C PRO A 255 -25.31 24.31 9.55
N ALA A 256 -25.65 24.15 8.28
CA ALA A 256 -24.99 23.18 7.40
C ALA A 256 -23.49 23.46 7.31
N MET A 257 -22.69 22.44 7.60
CA MET A 257 -21.24 22.48 7.41
C MET A 257 -20.90 21.84 6.07
N LYS A 258 -20.03 22.50 5.31
CA LYS A 258 -19.40 21.94 4.11
C LYS A 258 -17.91 21.82 4.34
N MET A 259 -17.39 20.68 3.93
CA MET A 259 -15.98 20.31 3.96
C MET A 259 -15.56 19.94 2.54
N SER A 260 -14.47 20.51 2.05
CA SER A 260 -13.87 20.07 0.79
C SER A 260 -12.36 20.18 0.87
N GLY A 261 -11.66 19.20 0.33
CA GLY A 261 -10.22 19.17 0.44
C GLY A 261 -9.51 18.25 -0.52
N ASP A 262 -8.22 18.49 -0.65
CA ASP A 262 -7.30 17.63 -1.37
C ASP A 262 -6.58 16.72 -0.37
N ILE A 263 -6.39 15.47 -0.77
CA ILE A 263 -5.67 14.45 -0.01
C ILE A 263 -4.55 13.90 -0.87
N GLU A 264 -3.37 13.77 -0.28
CA GLU A 264 -2.23 13.07 -0.87
C GLU A 264 -1.70 12.06 0.15
N ILE A 265 -1.57 10.81 -0.31
CA ILE A 265 -1.00 9.70 0.45
C ILE A 265 0.23 9.24 -0.32
N LYS A 266 1.37 9.18 0.37
CA LYS A 266 2.59 8.56 -0.12
C LYS A 266 3.09 7.57 0.91
N GLN A 267 3.41 6.38 0.46
CA GLN A 267 4.03 5.35 1.25
C GLN A 267 5.24 4.84 0.48
N ASP A 268 6.42 5.04 1.05
CA ASP A 268 7.65 4.46 0.53
C ASP A 268 8.04 3.28 1.41
N VAL A 269 8.27 2.12 0.80
CA VAL A 269 8.68 0.91 1.51
C VAL A 269 9.95 0.37 0.88
N THR A 270 11.02 0.31 1.66
CA THR A 270 12.25 -0.39 1.28
C THR A 270 12.31 -1.73 2.00
N ILE A 271 12.47 -2.81 1.25
CA ILE A 271 12.61 -4.18 1.75
C ILE A 271 13.98 -4.71 1.34
N LYS A 272 14.75 -5.19 2.32
CA LYS A 272 16.02 -5.88 2.10
C LYS A 272 15.92 -7.36 2.40
#